data_AF-A0A934DWU1-F1
#
_entry.id   AF-A0A934DWU1-F1
#
_cell.length_a   1.000
_cell.length_b   1.000
_cell.length_c   1.000
_cell.angle_alpha   90.00
_cell.angle_beta   90.00
_cell.angle_gamma   90.00
#
_symmetry.space_group_name_H-M   'P 1'
#
loop_
_entity.id
_entity.type
_entity.pdbx_description
1 polymer ?
#
loop_
_entity_poly.entity_id
_entity_poly.type
_entity_poly.pdbx_seq_one_letter_code
_entity_poly.pdbx_strand_id
1 'polypeptide(L)'
;MRRFQGLLLALLLSPLYAAYGAVVIVRAIVRLYRFCGRARVSLAREVHCQNGHPNATTGRWECASCRAQYHGWVGRCRVCGAGASWFPCSTCQVGIPLPWERT
;
A
#
# COMPACT_ATOMS: atom_id res chain seq x y z
N MET A 1 9.01 36.48 33.89
CA MET A 1 8.70 35.77 32.63
C MET A 1 9.88 34.97 32.03
N ARG A 2 11.12 35.50 31.97
CA ARG A 2 12.28 34.77 31.38
C ARG A 2 12.66 33.42 32.04
N ARG A 3 12.42 33.23 33.34
CA ARG A 3 12.73 31.96 34.04
C ARG A 3 11.79 30.80 33.66
N PHE A 4 10.57 31.10 33.22
CA PHE A 4 9.59 30.07 32.84
C PHE A 4 9.92 29.43 31.49
N GLN A 5 10.48 30.20 30.56
CA GLN A 5 10.93 29.70 29.25
C GLN A 5 12.06 28.67 29.35
N GLY A 6 13.01 28.87 30.27
CA GLY A 6 14.14 27.95 30.46
C GLY A 6 13.72 26.57 30.98
N LEU A 7 12.75 26.52 31.90
CA LEU A 7 12.20 25.27 32.43
C LEU A 7 11.40 24.50 31.37
N LEU A 8 10.61 25.21 30.56
CA LEU A 8 9.84 24.62 29.46
C LEU A 8 10.76 24.02 28.39
N LEU A 9 11.84 24.72 28.03
CA LEU A 9 12.87 24.22 27.12
C LEU A 9 13.62 23.01 27.71
N ALA A 10 13.97 23.02 29.00
CA ALA A 10 14.65 21.90 29.64
C ALA A 10 13.75 20.65 29.76
N LEU A 11 12.43 20.83 29.95
CA LEU A 11 11.45 19.74 29.91
C LEU A 11 11.24 19.19 28.49
N LEU A 12 11.22 20.06 27.48
CA LEU A 12 11.14 19.68 26.06
C LEU A 12 12.42 19.00 25.54
N LEU A 13 13.59 19.43 26.03
CA LEU A 13 14.89 18.80 25.77
C LEU A 13 15.21 17.63 26.70
N SER A 14 14.25 17.21 27.53
CA SER A 14 14.38 15.98 28.29
C SER A 14 14.79 14.86 27.33
N PRO A 15 15.86 14.11 27.62
CA PRO A 15 16.32 13.02 26.77
C PRO A 15 15.22 11.98 26.53
N LEU A 16 14.26 11.86 27.46
CA LEU A 16 13.08 11.02 27.32
C LEU A 16 12.11 11.55 26.26
N TYR A 17 11.90 12.87 26.18
CA TYR A 17 11.03 13.48 25.18
C TYR A 17 11.65 13.41 23.79
N ALA A 18 12.96 13.63 23.69
CA ALA A 18 13.72 13.45 22.45
C ALA A 18 13.67 11.99 21.96
N ALA A 19 13.84 11.02 22.86
CA ALA A 19 13.75 9.59 22.53
C ALA A 19 12.33 9.20 22.06
N TYR A 20 11.28 9.69 22.74
CA TYR A 20 9.90 9.46 22.32
C TYR A 20 9.62 10.06 20.94
N GLY A 21 10.01 11.32 20.72
CA GLY A 21 9.88 12.00 19.43
C GLY A 21 10.58 11.24 18.31
N ALA A 22 11.81 10.76 18.56
CA ALA A 22 12.55 9.95 17.60
C ALA A 22 11.81 8.65 17.23
N VAL A 23 11.24 7.93 18.20
CA VAL A 23 10.46 6.71 17.93
C VAL A 23 9.22 7.01 17.09
N VAL A 24 8.50 8.09 17.38
CA VAL A 24 7.32 8.50 16.60
C VAL A 24 7.71 8.86 15.17
N ILE A 25 8.78 9.63 14.98
CA ILE A 25 9.28 10.02 13.66
C ILE A 25 9.71 8.78 12.87
N VAL A 26 10.51 7.89 13.47
CA VAL A 26 10.96 6.64 12.80
C VAL A 26 9.76 5.79 12.38
N ARG A 27 8.75 5.63 13.25
CA ARG A 27 7.52 4.89 12.90
C ARG A 27 6.75 5.55 11.77
N ALA A 28 6.65 6.88 11.76
CA ALA A 28 6.00 7.63 10.71
C ALA A 28 6.72 7.46 9.36
N ILE A 29 8.06 7.57 9.38
CA ILE A 29 8.90 7.36 8.20
C ILE A 29 8.73 5.94 7.66
N VAL A 30 8.81 4.90 8.50
CA VAL A 30 8.63 3.50 8.07
C VAL A 30 7.24 3.28 7.48
N ARG A 31 6.19 3.85 8.08
CA ARG A 31 4.83 3.78 7.54
C ARG A 31 4.74 4.45 6.17
N LEU A 32 5.35 5.63 6.02
CA LEU A 32 5.36 6.37 4.76
C LEU A 32 6.08 5.59 3.65
N TYR A 33 7.27 5.05 3.93
CA TYR A 33 7.99 4.22 2.96
C TYR A 33 7.18 3.00 2.51
N ARG A 34 6.52 2.31 3.46
CA ARG A 34 5.66 1.17 3.12
C ARG A 34 4.44 1.59 2.30
N PHE A 35 3.85 2.74 2.60
CA PHE A 35 2.73 3.29 1.84
C PHE A 35 3.15 3.62 0.40
N CYS A 36 4.27 4.34 0.22
CA CYS A 36 4.82 4.67 -1.09
C CYS A 36 5.18 3.42 -1.89
N GLY A 37 5.77 2.40 -1.26
CA GLY A 37 6.05 1.12 -1.90
C GLY A 37 4.78 0.44 -2.43
N ARG A 38 3.70 0.43 -1.64
CA ARG A 38 2.40 -0.12 -2.06
C ARG A 38 1.78 0.67 -3.21
N ALA A 39 1.80 2.00 -3.12
CA ALA A 39 1.27 2.88 -4.17
C ALA A 39 2.03 2.69 -5.51
N ARG A 40 3.35 2.48 -5.44
CA ARG A 40 4.16 2.19 -6.63
C ARG A 40 3.76 0.87 -7.28
N VAL A 41 3.48 -0.17 -6.49
CA VAL A 41 3.05 -1.47 -7.02
C VAL A 41 1.63 -1.42 -7.57
N SER A 42 0.72 -0.64 -6.98
CA SER A 42 -0.63 -0.45 -7.57
C SER A 42 -0.61 0.30 -8.90
N LEU A 43 0.42 1.13 -9.13
CA LEU A 43 0.65 1.86 -10.39
C LEU A 43 1.48 1.08 -11.42
N ALA A 44 1.98 -0.11 -11.06
CA ALA A 44 2.73 -0.93 -12.01
C ALA A 44 1.79 -1.44 -13.11
N ARG A 45 2.18 -1.25 -14.38
CA ARG A 45 1.44 -1.75 -15.55
C ARG A 45 1.42 -3.28 -15.63
N GLU A 46 2.40 -3.91 -14.99
CA GLU A 46 2.59 -5.36 -14.99
C GLU A 46 2.97 -5.84 -13.60
N VAL A 47 2.50 -7.04 -13.26
CA VAL A 47 2.89 -7.78 -12.06
C VAL A 47 3.44 -9.14 -12.48
N HIS A 48 4.47 -9.58 -11.78
CA HIS A 48 5.08 -10.87 -12.05
C HIS A 48 4.44 -11.93 -11.15
N CYS A 49 4.10 -13.08 -11.72
CA CYS A 49 3.66 -14.21 -10.91
C CYS A 49 4.83 -14.80 -10.11
N GLN A 50 4.57 -15.72 -9.18
CA GLN A 50 5.61 -16.37 -8.37
C GLN A 50 6.63 -17.16 -9.21
N ASN A 51 6.24 -17.57 -10.43
CA ASN A 51 7.11 -18.23 -11.40
C ASN A 51 7.83 -17.24 -12.34
N GLY A 52 7.68 -15.93 -12.15
CA GLY A 52 8.38 -14.90 -12.94
C GLY A 52 7.71 -14.48 -14.25
N HIS A 53 6.50 -14.96 -14.58
CA HIS A 53 5.80 -14.53 -15.79
C HIS A 53 5.21 -13.12 -15.63
N PRO A 54 5.37 -12.22 -16.62
CA PRO A 54 4.73 -10.92 -16.60
C PRO A 54 3.22 -11.04 -16.87
N ASN A 55 2.41 -10.30 -16.13
CA ASN A 55 0.96 -10.26 -16.29
C ASN A 55 0.51 -8.80 -16.26
N ALA A 56 -0.31 -8.40 -17.24
CA ALA A 56 -0.86 -7.05 -17.29
C ALA A 56 -1.79 -6.81 -16.09
N THR A 57 -1.68 -5.64 -15.45
CA THR A 57 -2.62 -5.19 -14.40
C THR A 57 -3.82 -4.44 -14.98
N THR A 58 -3.73 -4.06 -16.25
CA THR A 58 -4.76 -3.32 -16.99
C THR A 58 -5.15 -4.08 -18.24
N GLY A 59 -6.45 -4.22 -18.49
CA GLY A 59 -6.97 -4.99 -19.62
C GLY A 59 -8.45 -5.28 -19.46
N ARG A 60 -8.93 -6.32 -20.15
CA ARG A 60 -10.29 -6.84 -19.98
C ARG A 60 -10.32 -7.84 -18.82
N TRP A 61 -11.23 -7.63 -17.89
CA TRP A 61 -11.39 -8.44 -16.69
C TRP A 61 -12.85 -8.86 -16.51
N GLU A 62 -13.05 -10.02 -15.89
CA GLU A 62 -14.35 -10.49 -15.41
C GLU A 62 -14.39 -10.40 -13.88
N CYS A 63 -15.43 -9.78 -13.33
CA CYS A 63 -15.58 -9.70 -11.88
C CYS A 63 -16.03 -11.05 -11.29
N ALA A 64 -15.31 -11.58 -10.30
CA ALA A 64 -15.72 -12.81 -9.62
C ALA A 64 -17.06 -12.68 -8.85
N SER A 65 -17.41 -11.47 -8.40
CA SER A 65 -18.64 -11.21 -7.62
C SER A 65 -19.87 -11.02 -8.52
N CYS A 66 -19.83 -10.09 -9.48
CA CYS A 66 -20.99 -9.76 -10.31
C CYS A 66 -20.92 -10.29 -11.75
N ARG A 67 -19.84 -10.99 -12.12
CA ARG A 67 -19.60 -11.56 -13.46
C ARG A 67 -19.57 -10.53 -14.62
N ALA A 68 -19.62 -9.24 -14.32
CA ALA A 68 -19.51 -8.20 -15.33
C ALA A 68 -18.11 -8.20 -15.96
N GLN A 69 -18.07 -8.10 -17.29
CA GLN A 69 -16.84 -7.83 -18.02
C GLN A 69 -16.59 -6.33 -18.09
N TYR A 70 -15.37 -5.91 -17.79
CA TYR A 70 -14.97 -4.51 -17.83
C TYR A 70 -13.55 -4.35 -18.34
N HIS A 71 -13.26 -3.20 -18.97
CA HIS A 71 -11.91 -2.82 -19.36
C HIS A 71 -11.34 -1.83 -18.35
N GLY A 72 -10.17 -2.11 -17.79
CA GLY A 72 -9.56 -1.25 -16.77
C GLY A 72 -8.51 -1.96 -15.92
N TRP A 73 -8.29 -1.42 -14.73
CA TRP A 73 -7.36 -1.97 -13.74
C TRP A 73 -7.99 -3.11 -12.95
N VAL A 74 -7.24 -4.19 -12.72
CA VAL A 74 -7.72 -5.46 -12.14
C VAL A 74 -8.21 -5.35 -10.69
N GLY A 75 -7.75 -4.34 -9.94
CA GLY A 75 -7.95 -4.33 -8.50
C GLY A 75 -9.35 -3.94 -8.01
N ARG A 76 -10.21 -3.36 -8.84
CA ARG A 76 -11.60 -3.06 -8.46
C ARG A 76 -12.54 -3.12 -9.66
N CYS A 77 -13.67 -3.82 -9.49
CA CYS A 77 -14.72 -3.88 -10.50
C CYS A 77 -15.34 -2.48 -10.71
N ARG A 78 -15.40 -2.03 -11.96
CA ARG A 78 -16.05 -0.75 -12.34
C ARG A 78 -17.58 -0.77 -12.25
N VAL A 79 -18.18 -1.96 -12.13
CA VAL A 79 -19.63 -2.13 -12.11
C VAL A 79 -20.17 -2.22 -10.68
N CYS A 80 -19.69 -3.17 -9.88
CA CYS A 80 -20.16 -3.36 -8.51
C CYS A 80 -19.23 -2.79 -7.43
N GLY A 81 -18.03 -2.31 -7.79
CA GLY A 81 -17.07 -1.77 -6.84
C GLY A 81 -16.32 -2.82 -6.00
N ALA A 82 -16.59 -4.12 -6.18
CA ALA A 82 -15.89 -5.18 -5.47
C ALA A 82 -14.37 -5.16 -5.77
N GLY A 83 -13.55 -5.26 -4.74
CA GLY A 83 -12.10 -5.40 -4.87
C GLY A 83 -11.71 -6.81 -5.30
N ALA A 84 -10.63 -6.94 -6.07
CA ALA A 84 -10.04 -8.24 -6.39
C ALA A 84 -8.89 -8.56 -5.43
N SER A 85 -8.90 -9.77 -4.89
CA SER A 85 -7.91 -10.33 -3.97
C SER A 85 -6.76 -11.03 -4.70
N TRP A 86 -7.07 -11.67 -5.81
CA TRP A 86 -6.13 -12.36 -6.67
C TRP A 86 -6.66 -12.42 -8.10
N PHE A 87 -5.79 -12.73 -9.07
CA PHE A 87 -6.20 -13.08 -10.43
C PHE A 87 -5.30 -14.19 -11.03
N PRO A 88 -5.78 -15.03 -11.95
CA PRO A 88 -5.00 -16.11 -12.52
C PRO A 88 -3.92 -15.58 -13.49
N CYS A 89 -2.72 -16.14 -13.42
CA CYS A 89 -1.66 -15.85 -14.38
C CYS A 89 -2.05 -16.29 -15.79
N SER A 90 -1.87 -15.44 -16.81
CA SER A 90 -2.19 -15.77 -18.21
C SER A 90 -1.38 -16.94 -18.76
N THR A 91 -0.17 -17.16 -18.23
CA THR A 91 0.75 -18.20 -18.72
C THR A 91 0.61 -19.51 -17.94
N CYS A 92 0.72 -19.48 -16.60
CA CYS A 92 0.72 -20.70 -15.78
C CYS A 92 -0.55 -20.93 -14.97
N GLN A 93 -1.56 -20.06 -15.08
CA GLN A 93 -2.86 -20.15 -14.38
C GLN A 93 -2.81 -20.16 -12.84
N VAL A 94 -1.63 -20.05 -12.24
CA VAL A 94 -1.46 -19.89 -10.79
C VAL A 94 -2.02 -18.53 -10.35
N GLY A 95 -2.74 -18.51 -9.23
CA GLY A 95 -3.30 -17.29 -8.65
C GLY A 95 -2.22 -16.32 -8.18
N ILE A 96 -2.28 -15.09 -8.68
CA ILE A 96 -1.40 -13.98 -8.29
C ILE A 96 -2.12 -13.17 -7.21
N PRO A 97 -1.63 -13.16 -5.95
CA PRO A 97 -2.23 -12.35 -4.90
C PRO A 97 -1.99 -10.86 -5.19
N LEU A 98 -3.04 -10.06 -5.08
CA LEU A 98 -2.98 -8.63 -5.33
C LEU A 98 -2.56 -7.89 -4.05
N PRO A 99 -1.51 -7.05 -4.11
CA PRO A 99 -0.91 -6.44 -2.92
C PRO A 99 -1.78 -5.40 -2.22
N TRP A 100 -2.87 -4.96 -2.86
CA TRP A 100 -3.79 -3.94 -2.36
C TRP A 100 -5.08 -4.50 -1.74
N GLU A 101 -5.25 -5.82 -1.65
CA GLU A 101 -6.40 -6.38 -0.90
C GLU A 101 -6.27 -6.13 0.62
N ARG A 102 -5.04 -6.05 1.13
CA ARG A 102 -4.77 -5.90 2.57
C ARG A 102 -4.82 -4.45 3.08
N THR A 103 -5.56 -3.58 2.40
CA THR A 103 -5.87 -2.21 2.86
C THR A 103 -7.27 -2.17 3.42
#